data_AF-A0A061NVY3-F1
#
_entry.id   AF-A0A061NVY3-F1
#
_cell.length_a   1.000
_cell.length_b   1.000
_cell.length_c   1.000
_cell.angle_alpha   90.00
_cell.angle_beta   90.00
_cell.angle_gamma   90.00
#
_symmetry.space_group_name_H-M   'P 1'
#
loop_
_entity.id
_entity.type
_entity.pdbx_description
1 polymer ?
#
loop_
_entity_poly.entity_id
_entity_poly.type
_entity_poly.pdbx_seq_one_letter_code
_entity_poly.pdbx_strand_id
1 'polypeptide(L)'
;MKGFVVIALSLLVIGCSTTDAQDFEESLDDEGVRLQENDQTIEPYTEQTIAEEFNLDQETIDQAEREKSKSSEINPTSISIPTLNIDAPIVEVGQLDNGQMGVPDNGTDVAGTNLVRSLVELGMQY
;
A
#
# COMPACT_ATOMS: atom_id res chain seq x y z
N MET A 1 2.33 -27.88 -72.54
CA MET A 1 2.76 -28.93 -71.58
C MET A 1 2.57 -28.37 -70.18
N LYS A 2 1.84 -29.09 -69.31
CA LYS A 2 1.95 -29.20 -67.83
C LYS A 2 2.22 -27.87 -67.07
N GLY A 3 1.32 -27.27 -66.28
CA GLY A 3 0.39 -27.84 -65.31
C GLY A 3 0.84 -27.47 -63.89
N PHE A 4 0.08 -26.57 -63.23
CA PHE A 4 -0.18 -26.41 -61.78
C PHE A 4 0.96 -26.28 -60.73
N VAL A 5 0.57 -25.67 -59.58
CA VAL A 5 1.11 -25.80 -58.19
C VAL A 5 2.17 -24.73 -57.78
N VAL A 6 2.11 -23.99 -56.67
CA VAL A 6 1.19 -23.76 -55.53
C VAL A 6 1.61 -22.45 -54.83
N ILE A 7 0.62 -21.85 -54.18
CA ILE A 7 0.64 -20.75 -53.20
C ILE A 7 1.70 -20.89 -52.09
N ALA A 8 2.41 -19.80 -51.77
CA ALA A 8 2.91 -19.47 -50.43
C ALA A 8 3.14 -17.95 -50.42
N LEU A 9 2.19 -17.12 -50.00
CA LEU A 9 1.75 -16.86 -48.62
C LEU A 9 2.91 -16.51 -47.67
N SER A 10 2.80 -15.28 -47.16
CA SER A 10 3.24 -14.78 -45.85
C SER A 10 4.69 -14.33 -45.61
N LEU A 11 4.79 -13.00 -45.46
CA LEU A 11 5.44 -12.24 -44.38
C LEU A 11 6.96 -12.07 -44.40
N LEU A 12 7.41 -10.87 -44.82
CA LEU A 12 8.46 -10.13 -44.09
C LEU A 12 8.42 -8.63 -44.43
N VAL A 13 7.51 -7.88 -43.81
CA VAL A 13 7.54 -6.41 -43.85
C VAL A 13 8.38 -5.91 -42.68
N ILE A 14 9.66 -5.66 -42.99
CA ILE A 14 10.49 -4.49 -42.62
C ILE A 14 10.04 -3.73 -41.35
N GLY A 15 10.70 -4.03 -40.23
CA GLY A 15 10.86 -3.12 -39.10
C GLY A 15 12.34 -2.76 -38.97
N CYS A 16 12.68 -1.51 -39.30
CA CYS A 16 14.02 -0.93 -39.20
C CYS A 16 14.02 0.04 -38.03
N SER A 17 14.84 -0.21 -37.01
CA SER A 17 15.27 0.81 -36.04
C SER A 17 16.59 0.35 -35.40
N THR A 18 17.67 0.88 -35.99
CA THR A 18 18.99 1.20 -35.42
C THR A 18 19.45 0.44 -34.18
N THR A 19 20.34 -0.53 -34.42
CA THR A 19 21.32 -1.05 -33.48
C THR A 19 22.42 -0.01 -33.26
N ASP A 20 22.57 0.47 -32.03
CA ASP A 20 23.87 0.79 -31.40
C ASP A 20 23.60 1.11 -29.92
N ALA A 21 23.55 0.06 -29.10
CA ALA A 21 23.66 0.17 -27.66
C ALA A 21 24.88 -0.67 -27.28
N GLN A 22 25.86 0.03 -26.72
CA GLN A 22 27.20 -0.43 -26.41
C GLN A 22 27.17 -1.59 -25.42
N ASP A 23 27.94 -2.61 -25.77
CA ASP A 23 28.34 -3.72 -24.92
C ASP A 23 29.14 -3.15 -23.73
N PHE A 24 28.54 -3.14 -22.54
CA PHE A 24 29.21 -2.93 -21.27
C PHE A 24 29.14 -4.27 -20.53
N GLU A 25 30.17 -5.11 -20.72
CA GLU A 25 30.46 -6.18 -19.77
C GLU A 25 30.92 -5.51 -18.46
N GLU A 26 30.01 -5.36 -17.52
CA GLU A 26 30.37 -5.21 -16.11
C GLU A 26 30.18 -6.57 -15.44
N SER A 27 31.32 -7.21 -15.17
CA SER A 27 31.42 -8.41 -14.36
C SER A 27 30.89 -8.13 -12.96
N LEU A 28 29.68 -8.60 -12.67
CA LEU A 28 29.21 -8.72 -11.29
C LEU A 28 29.79 -10.03 -10.75
N ASP A 29 30.82 -9.90 -9.91
CA ASP A 29 31.24 -10.96 -8.99
C ASP A 29 30.01 -11.41 -8.18
N ASP A 30 29.56 -12.63 -8.45
CA ASP A 30 28.54 -13.34 -7.66
C ASP A 30 29.15 -13.73 -6.30
N GLU A 31 29.32 -12.75 -5.42
CA GLU A 31 29.36 -13.05 -3.98
C GLU A 31 27.94 -13.37 -3.53
N GLY A 32 27.56 -14.64 -3.75
CA GLY A 32 26.33 -15.21 -3.25
C GLY A 32 26.22 -14.99 -1.74
N VAL A 33 25.26 -14.17 -1.33
CA VAL A 33 24.87 -14.03 0.07
C VAL A 33 24.36 -15.40 0.54
N ARG A 34 25.17 -16.11 1.32
CA ARG A 34 24.72 -17.32 2.03
C ARG A 34 23.77 -16.88 3.13
N LEU A 35 22.47 -17.01 2.87
CA LEU A 35 21.46 -16.96 3.92
C LEU A 35 21.71 -18.14 4.86
N GLN A 36 22.24 -17.85 6.04
CA GLN A 36 22.33 -18.81 7.12
C GLN A 36 20.95 -18.83 7.77
N GLU A 37 20.23 -19.93 7.58
CA GLU A 37 18.93 -20.15 8.20
C GLU A 37 19.14 -20.16 9.71
N ASN A 38 18.70 -19.08 10.36
CA ASN A 38 18.72 -18.96 11.80
C ASN A 38 17.58 -19.81 12.35
N ASP A 39 17.89 -21.04 12.78
CA ASP A 39 16.97 -21.90 13.53
C ASP A 39 16.77 -21.37 14.96
N GLN A 40 16.28 -20.14 15.05
CA GLN A 40 15.70 -19.61 16.26
C GLN A 40 14.30 -20.20 16.35
N THR A 41 14.13 -21.16 17.26
CA THR A 41 12.82 -21.55 17.76
C THR A 41 12.12 -20.28 18.23
N ILE A 42 11.15 -19.81 17.44
CA ILE A 42 10.32 -18.66 17.78
C ILE A 42 9.39 -19.15 18.89
N GLU A 43 9.61 -18.66 20.11
CA GLU A 43 8.67 -18.83 21.22
C GLU A 43 7.26 -18.42 20.72
N PRO A 44 6.21 -19.20 21.05
CA PRO A 44 4.87 -18.89 20.58
C PRO A 44 4.48 -17.48 21.02
N TYR A 45 4.20 -16.61 20.04
CA TYR A 45 3.67 -15.27 20.29
C TYR A 45 2.36 -15.43 21.06
N THR A 46 2.36 -14.98 22.31
CA THR A 46 1.15 -14.86 23.11
C THR A 46 0.62 -13.46 22.88
N GLU A 47 -0.60 -13.34 22.36
CA GLU A 47 -1.28 -12.05 22.27
C GLU A 47 -1.46 -11.52 23.70
N GLN A 48 -0.69 -10.49 24.04
CA GLN A 48 -0.86 -9.73 25.27
C GLN A 48 -1.85 -8.61 25.02
N THR A 49 -2.68 -8.32 26.02
CA THR A 49 -3.54 -7.14 25.96
C THR A 49 -2.71 -5.87 26.15
N ILE A 50 -3.17 -4.74 25.62
CA ILE A 50 -2.54 -3.42 25.84
C ILE A 50 -2.37 -3.14 27.34
N ALA A 51 -3.33 -3.55 28.16
CA ALA A 51 -3.25 -3.39 29.61
C ALA A 51 -2.05 -4.15 30.22
N GLU A 52 -1.77 -5.35 29.73
CA GLU A 52 -0.65 -6.18 30.20
C GLU A 52 0.71 -5.67 29.69
N GLU A 53 0.79 -5.22 28.44
CA GLU A 53 2.02 -4.67 27.84
C GLU A 53 2.47 -3.40 28.58
N PHE A 54 1.51 -2.52 28.90
CA PHE A 54 1.77 -1.23 29.52
C PHE A 54 1.58 -1.23 31.05
N ASN A 55 1.29 -2.39 31.66
CA ASN A 55 1.00 -2.54 33.10
C ASN A 55 -0.05 -1.52 33.59
N LEU A 56 -1.12 -1.34 32.81
CA LEU A 56 -2.19 -0.40 33.14
C LEU A 56 -3.15 -1.05 34.15
N ASP A 57 -3.53 -0.29 35.17
CA ASP A 57 -4.62 -0.68 36.06
C ASP A 57 -5.99 -0.36 35.45
N GLN A 58 -7.03 -1.05 35.94
CA GLN A 58 -8.40 -0.86 35.46
C GLN A 58 -8.90 0.57 35.68
N GLU A 59 -8.44 1.25 36.74
CA GLU A 59 -8.83 2.63 37.04
C GLU A 59 -8.36 3.60 35.95
N THR A 60 -7.13 3.41 35.44
CA THR A 60 -6.55 4.19 34.35
C THR A 60 -7.33 3.98 33.06
N ILE A 61 -7.73 2.74 32.76
CA ILE A 61 -8.56 2.39 31.59
C ILE A 61 -9.93 3.06 31.70
N ASP A 62 -10.60 2.91 32.85
CA ASP A 62 -11.92 3.50 33.10
C ASP A 62 -11.88 5.04 33.08
N GLN A 63 -10.76 5.65 33.48
CA GLN A 63 -10.55 7.08 33.35
C GLN A 63 -10.41 7.50 31.88
N ALA A 64 -9.60 6.79 31.09
CA ALA A 64 -9.42 7.06 29.67
C ALA A 64 -10.75 6.96 28.90
N GLU A 65 -11.60 5.97 29.20
CA GLU A 65 -12.94 5.86 28.59
C GLU A 65 -13.86 7.03 28.96
N ARG A 66 -13.80 7.49 30.22
CA ARG A 66 -14.54 8.67 30.69
C ARG A 66 -14.05 9.97 30.06
N GLU A 67 -12.78 10.05 29.66
CA GLU A 67 -12.22 11.20 28.95
C GLU A 67 -12.53 11.14 27.45
N LYS A 68 -12.44 9.94 26.84
CA LYS A 68 -12.84 9.70 25.45
C LYS A 68 -14.29 10.07 25.20
N SER A 69 -15.20 9.72 26.09
CA SER A 69 -16.63 10.07 26.00
C SER A 69 -16.93 11.57 26.15
N LYS A 70 -15.98 12.36 26.69
CA LYS A 70 -16.09 13.83 26.76
C LYS A 70 -15.49 14.52 25.53
N SER A 71 -14.66 13.82 24.75
CA SER A 71 -14.10 14.34 23.51
C SER A 71 -15.13 14.22 22.39
N SER A 72 -15.40 15.32 21.69
CA SER A 72 -16.20 15.27 20.46
C SER A 72 -15.30 14.84 19.31
N GLU A 73 -15.71 13.80 18.58
CA GLU A 73 -14.98 13.32 17.42
C GLU A 73 -15.04 14.36 16.29
N ILE A 74 -13.87 14.79 15.81
CA ILE A 74 -13.76 15.74 14.70
C ILE A 74 -13.74 14.94 13.40
N ASN A 75 -14.84 15.00 12.65
CA ASN A 75 -14.97 14.37 11.33
C ASN A 75 -15.04 15.46 10.24
N PRO A 76 -13.90 15.87 9.66
CA PRO A 76 -13.89 16.91 8.64
C PRO A 76 -14.55 16.40 7.35
N THR A 77 -15.36 17.26 6.72
CA THR A 77 -16.08 16.92 5.47
C THR A 77 -15.44 17.56 4.24
N SER A 78 -14.60 18.57 4.40
CA SER A 78 -13.90 19.25 3.32
C SER A 78 -12.59 19.88 3.78
N ILE A 79 -11.71 20.18 2.83
CA ILE A 79 -10.45 20.89 3.04
C ILE A 79 -10.40 22.14 2.17
N SER A 80 -9.91 23.24 2.74
CA SER A 80 -9.68 24.49 2.02
C SER A 80 -8.23 24.94 2.17
N ILE A 81 -7.56 25.18 1.04
CA ILE A 81 -6.20 25.73 0.97
C ILE A 81 -6.24 26.99 0.09
N PRO A 82 -6.52 28.17 0.67
CA PRO A 82 -6.80 29.39 -0.10
C PRO A 82 -5.66 29.84 -1.00
N THR A 83 -4.41 29.67 -0.58
CA THR A 83 -3.22 30.04 -1.36
C THR A 83 -3.07 29.24 -2.65
N LEU A 84 -3.67 28.05 -2.70
CA LEU A 84 -3.70 27.16 -3.86
C LEU A 84 -5.06 27.17 -4.57
N ASN A 85 -6.03 27.98 -4.08
CA ASN A 85 -7.42 27.95 -4.52
C ASN A 85 -8.04 26.54 -4.51
N ILE A 86 -7.72 25.76 -3.49
CA ILE A 86 -8.29 24.41 -3.30
C ILE A 86 -9.46 24.52 -2.33
N ASP A 87 -10.61 24.02 -2.74
CA ASP A 87 -11.77 23.72 -1.89
C ASP A 87 -12.31 22.36 -2.37
N ALA A 88 -12.11 21.33 -1.56
CA ALA A 88 -12.36 19.96 -1.97
C ALA A 88 -13.06 19.16 -0.87
N PRO A 89 -14.05 18.32 -1.21
CA PRO A 89 -14.64 17.39 -0.27
C PRO A 89 -13.65 16.29 0.08
N ILE A 90 -13.77 15.76 1.31
CA ILE A 90 -13.01 14.60 1.76
C ILE A 90 -13.85 13.35 1.53
N VAL A 91 -13.26 12.35 0.86
CA VAL A 91 -13.89 11.05 0.62
C VAL A 91 -13.09 9.98 1.36
N GLU A 92 -13.79 9.14 2.11
CA GLU A 92 -13.19 8.02 2.82
C GLU A 92 -12.67 6.98 1.82
N VAL A 93 -11.37 6.75 1.86
CA VAL A 93 -10.69 5.72 1.10
C VAL A 93 -9.81 4.90 2.04
N GLY A 94 -9.67 3.62 1.74
CA GLY A 94 -8.90 2.67 2.53
C GLY A 94 -8.10 1.74 1.65
N GLN A 95 -7.57 0.68 2.25
CA GLN A 95 -6.92 -0.37 1.50
C GLN A 95 -7.98 -1.16 0.70
N LEU A 96 -7.69 -1.40 -0.57
CA LEU A 96 -8.46 -2.25 -1.47
C LEU A 96 -8.12 -3.73 -1.21
N ASP A 97 -8.96 -4.65 -1.68
CA ASP A 97 -8.80 -6.10 -1.50
C ASP A 97 -7.46 -6.64 -2.03
N ASN A 98 -6.85 -5.95 -2.99
CA ASN A 98 -5.54 -6.28 -3.56
C ASN A 98 -4.35 -5.67 -2.80
N GLY A 99 -4.60 -5.04 -1.65
CA GLY A 99 -3.59 -4.41 -0.81
C GLY A 99 -3.19 -2.98 -1.22
N GLN A 100 -3.72 -2.45 -2.32
CA GLN A 100 -3.43 -1.06 -2.76
C GLN A 100 -4.24 -0.04 -1.98
N MET A 101 -3.78 1.21 -1.88
CA MET A 101 -4.59 2.28 -1.31
C MET A 101 -5.59 2.83 -2.34
N GLY A 102 -6.85 2.93 -1.93
CA GLY A 102 -7.89 3.61 -2.71
C GLY A 102 -7.56 5.08 -2.90
N VAL A 103 -7.89 5.60 -4.08
CA VAL A 103 -7.75 7.02 -4.44
C VAL A 103 -9.07 7.45 -5.07
N PRO A 104 -9.58 8.66 -4.78
CA PRO A 104 -10.76 9.19 -5.45
C PRO A 104 -10.57 9.26 -6.97
N ASP A 105 -11.63 8.94 -7.72
CA ASP A 105 -11.60 8.73 -9.18
C ASP A 105 -11.89 9.99 -10.00
N ASN A 106 -12.41 11.03 -9.37
CA ASN A 106 -12.83 12.27 -10.04
C ASN A 106 -11.74 13.35 -10.11
N GLY A 107 -10.58 13.13 -9.48
CA GLY A 107 -9.42 14.04 -9.51
C GLY A 107 -9.61 15.37 -8.78
N THR A 108 -10.77 15.57 -8.12
CA THR A 108 -11.08 16.78 -7.35
C THR A 108 -11.20 16.49 -5.86
N ASP A 109 -11.58 15.27 -5.50
CA ASP A 109 -11.82 14.90 -4.12
C ASP A 109 -10.51 14.51 -3.44
N VAL A 110 -10.47 14.74 -2.13
CA VAL A 110 -9.30 14.44 -1.32
C VAL A 110 -9.53 13.13 -0.57
N ALA A 111 -8.55 12.23 -0.68
CA ALA A 111 -8.50 10.99 0.07
C ALA A 111 -8.41 11.26 1.58
N GLY A 112 -9.46 10.89 2.32
CA GLY A 112 -9.45 10.81 3.77
C GLY A 112 -9.28 9.35 4.20
N THR A 113 -8.34 9.08 5.09
CA THR A 113 -8.21 7.75 5.68
C THR A 113 -8.73 7.80 7.12
N ASN A 114 -9.69 6.96 7.45
CA ASN A 114 -10.12 6.77 8.83
C ASN A 114 -9.21 5.77 9.56
N LEU A 115 -7.88 5.89 9.38
CA LEU A 115 -6.91 4.99 10.00
C LEU A 115 -7.06 4.98 11.52
N VAL A 116 -7.29 6.15 12.13
CA VAL A 116 -7.51 6.25 13.59
C VAL A 116 -8.76 5.48 14.02
N ARG A 117 -9.88 5.60 13.28
CA ARG A 117 -11.11 4.86 13.58
C ARG A 117 -10.94 3.35 13.35
N SER A 118 -10.32 2.95 12.25
CA SER A 118 -10.07 1.54 11.93
C SER A 118 -9.17 0.89 13.00
N LEU A 119 -8.15 1.60 13.48
CA LEU A 119 -7.25 1.11 14.53
C LEU A 119 -7.96 1.04 15.89
N VAL A 120 -8.81 2.03 16.21
CA VAL A 120 -9.67 1.98 17.41
C VAL A 120 -10.71 0.86 17.33
N GLU A 121 -11.32 0.60 16.16
CA GLU A 121 -12.25 -0.51 15.93
C GLU A 121 -11.55 -1.88 15.97
N LEU A 122 -10.26 -1.93 15.62
CA LEU A 122 -9.37 -3.10 15.78
C LEU A 122 -8.83 -3.24 17.21
N GLY A 123 -9.30 -2.43 18.17
CA GLY A 123 -8.87 -2.51 19.56
C GLY A 123 -7.44 -2.00 19.81
N MET A 124 -6.80 -1.40 18.81
CA MET A 124 -5.48 -0.80 18.94
C MET A 124 -5.65 0.64 19.41
N GLN A 125 -5.48 0.86 20.71
CA GLN A 125 -5.50 2.18 21.33
C GLN A 125 -4.10 2.81 21.25
N TYR A 126 -4.03 4.08 20.85
CA TYR A 126 -2.79 4.88 20.78
C TYR A 126 -2.39 5.48 22.12
#